data_AF-A0A9X5GST5-F1
#
_entry.id   AF-A0A9X5GST5-F1
#
_cell.length_a   1.000
_cell.length_b   1.000
_cell.length_c   1.000
_cell.angle_alpha   90.00
_cell.angle_beta   90.00
_cell.angle_gamma   90.00
#
_symmetry.space_group_name_H-M   'P 1'
#
loop_
_entity.id
_entity.type
_entity.pdbx_description
1 polymer ?
#
loop_
_entity_poly.entity_id
_entity_poly.type
_entity_poly.pdbx_seq_one_letter_code
_entity_poly.pdbx_strand_id
1 'polypeptide(L)'
;MFGIFMESFVILKLYTGLKLLLLLSVVAWVYLLVTEKNKSIRILLVYAPMIVVALFLFPVSRKGFVAIGLDGETYYRILWTIPLGIIFVYGMCRLFERHRRIGLVAGASLIAACGSYVYQGTYISRAENLYHIPDTVVNICDLIGPEDEESRVSAVMPGELIHFVRQYNTSINMPYGREMLVNAWDYYNAVYEAMEKPEVVDMEELLKATREEYCQYIILSKERRTKEDPEACGLLLLDEIDGYLIYEDPVTAQVVNEWQVYYEDEE
;
A
#
# COMPACT_ATOMS: atom_id res chain seq x y z
N MET A 1 -1.89 -24.66 -26.31
CA MET A 1 -1.26 -24.82 -24.97
C MET A 1 0.03 -24.02 -24.84
N PHE A 2 0.84 -23.92 -25.91
CA PHE A 2 2.08 -23.14 -25.92
C PHE A 2 1.90 -21.65 -25.53
N GLY A 3 0.82 -20.99 -26.00
CA GLY A 3 0.52 -19.60 -25.61
C GLY A 3 0.32 -19.41 -24.11
N ILE A 4 -0.50 -20.26 -23.47
CA ILE A 4 -0.77 -20.23 -22.02
C ILE A 4 0.50 -20.48 -21.20
N PHE A 5 1.34 -21.42 -21.65
CA PHE A 5 2.65 -21.65 -21.04
C PHE A 5 3.54 -20.40 -21.11
N MET A 6 3.61 -19.76 -22.30
CA MET A 6 4.41 -18.55 -22.49
C MET A 6 3.90 -17.40 -21.63
N GLU A 7 2.59 -17.23 -21.47
CA GLU A 7 2.01 -16.25 -20.55
C GLU A 7 2.42 -16.53 -19.09
N SER A 8 2.32 -17.77 -18.62
CA SER A 8 2.78 -18.13 -17.27
C SER A 8 4.29 -17.89 -17.11
N PHE A 9 5.09 -18.19 -18.14
CA PHE A 9 6.53 -17.92 -18.12
C PHE A 9 6.85 -16.42 -18.05
N VAL A 10 6.11 -15.58 -18.78
CA VAL A 10 6.22 -14.12 -18.68
C VAL A 10 5.86 -13.63 -17.28
N ILE A 11 4.79 -14.17 -16.67
CA ILE A 11 4.43 -13.83 -15.28
C ILE A 11 5.53 -14.24 -14.31
N LEU A 12 6.13 -15.42 -14.46
CA LEU A 12 7.26 -15.86 -13.64
C LEU A 12 8.47 -14.91 -13.78
N LYS A 13 8.73 -14.42 -14.99
CA LYS A 13 9.78 -13.44 -15.27
C LYS A 13 9.48 -12.09 -14.60
N LEU A 14 8.23 -11.63 -14.64
CA LEU A 14 7.78 -10.38 -14.01
C LEU A 14 7.82 -10.48 -12.47
N TYR A 15 7.34 -11.59 -11.90
CA TYR A 15 7.34 -11.84 -10.46
C TYR A 15 8.73 -11.69 -9.85
N THR A 16 9.74 -12.15 -10.58
CA THR A 16 11.11 -12.20 -10.08
C THR A 16 11.93 -10.96 -10.44
N GLY A 17 11.42 -10.10 -11.33
CA GLY A 17 12.06 -8.88 -11.81
C GLY A 17 13.48 -9.06 -12.34
N LEU A 18 13.90 -10.31 -12.63
CA LEU A 18 15.28 -10.71 -12.91
C LEU A 18 16.32 -10.15 -11.92
N LYS A 19 15.94 -10.04 -10.64
CA LYS A 19 16.83 -9.57 -9.58
C LYS A 19 17.82 -10.66 -9.16
N LEU A 20 18.99 -10.23 -8.71
CA LEU A 20 20.08 -11.06 -8.20
C LEU A 20 19.62 -12.05 -7.11
N LEU A 21 18.61 -11.68 -6.31
CA LEU A 21 18.01 -12.57 -5.31
C LEU A 21 17.46 -13.88 -5.91
N LEU A 22 16.79 -13.84 -7.07
CA LEU A 22 16.28 -15.07 -7.68
C LEU A 22 17.44 -16.00 -8.06
N LEU A 23 18.47 -15.45 -8.73
CA LEU A 23 19.65 -16.22 -9.13
C LEU A 23 20.27 -16.89 -7.90
N LEU A 24 20.48 -16.11 -6.83
CA LEU A 24 21.04 -16.60 -5.59
C LEU A 24 20.15 -17.67 -4.93
N SER A 25 18.83 -17.46 -4.90
CA SER A 25 17.87 -18.45 -4.41
C SER A 25 17.92 -19.72 -5.23
N VAL A 26 17.97 -19.66 -6.57
CA VAL A 26 18.06 -20.84 -7.44
C VAL A 26 19.38 -21.60 -7.25
N VAL A 27 20.50 -20.89 -7.14
CA VAL A 27 21.81 -21.51 -6.84
C VAL A 27 21.77 -22.21 -5.48
N ALA A 28 21.25 -21.53 -4.45
CA ALA A 28 21.04 -22.13 -3.14
C ALA A 28 20.10 -23.34 -3.21
N TRP A 29 19.08 -23.29 -4.05
CA TRP A 29 18.12 -24.36 -4.23
C TRP A 29 18.74 -25.62 -4.85
N VAL A 30 19.56 -25.44 -5.89
CA VAL A 30 20.36 -26.52 -6.51
C VAL A 30 21.38 -27.08 -5.50
N TYR A 31 22.00 -26.23 -4.70
CA TYR A 31 22.88 -26.67 -3.63
C TYR A 31 22.16 -27.53 -2.58
N LEU A 32 20.96 -27.11 -2.15
CA LEU A 32 20.14 -27.86 -1.19
C LEU A 32 19.62 -29.19 -1.76
N LEU A 33 19.33 -29.26 -3.06
CA LEU A 33 18.96 -30.51 -3.74
C LEU A 33 20.02 -31.62 -3.56
N VAL A 34 21.30 -31.23 -3.51
CA VAL A 34 22.45 -32.15 -3.39
C VAL A 34 22.89 -32.35 -1.94
N THR A 35 22.84 -31.30 -1.12
CA THR A 35 23.47 -31.30 0.21
C THR A 35 22.50 -31.55 1.37
N GLU A 36 21.20 -31.32 1.19
CA GLU A 36 20.21 -31.51 2.24
C GLU A 36 19.73 -32.96 2.32
N LYS A 37 19.86 -33.55 3.50
CA LYS A 37 19.49 -34.95 3.77
C LYS A 37 18.27 -35.08 4.68
N ASN A 38 17.93 -34.02 5.43
CA ASN A 38 16.76 -34.02 6.29
C ASN A 38 15.49 -33.99 5.43
N LYS A 39 14.67 -35.04 5.56
CA LYS A 39 13.44 -35.22 4.77
C LYS A 39 12.47 -34.04 4.94
N SER A 40 12.27 -33.56 6.17
CA SER A 40 11.30 -32.48 6.45
C SER A 40 11.71 -31.17 5.77
N ILE A 41 13.00 -30.82 5.87
CA ILE A 41 13.54 -29.61 5.26
C ILE A 41 13.49 -29.72 3.73
N ARG A 42 13.81 -30.89 3.18
CA ARG A 42 13.77 -31.13 1.74
C ARG A 42 12.35 -31.06 1.18
N ILE A 43 11.36 -31.56 1.92
CA ILE A 43 9.95 -31.40 1.54
C ILE A 43 9.58 -29.92 1.45
N LEU A 44 9.87 -29.14 2.49
CA LEU A 44 9.46 -27.74 2.58
C LEU A 44 10.22 -26.82 1.61
N LEU A 45 11.55 -26.91 1.59
CA LEU A 45 12.39 -25.96 0.89
C LEU A 45 12.77 -26.40 -0.52
N VAL A 46 12.58 -27.68 -0.89
CA VAL A 46 13.01 -28.21 -2.20
C VAL A 46 11.85 -28.77 -3.00
N TYR A 47 11.11 -29.73 -2.47
CA TYR A 47 10.05 -30.40 -3.23
C TYR A 47 8.80 -29.53 -3.39
N ALA A 48 8.31 -28.92 -2.30
CA ALA A 48 7.12 -28.07 -2.37
C ALA A 48 7.27 -26.92 -3.36
N PRO A 49 8.37 -26.13 -3.37
CA PRO A 49 8.49 -25.05 -4.33
C PRO A 49 8.73 -25.55 -5.77
N MET A 50 9.33 -26.74 -5.97
CA MET A 50 9.43 -27.35 -7.31
C MET A 50 8.06 -27.75 -7.84
N ILE A 51 7.22 -28.32 -6.99
CA ILE A 51 5.85 -28.67 -7.34
C ILE A 51 5.06 -27.40 -7.66
N VAL A 52 5.20 -26.33 -6.86
CA VAL A 52 4.54 -25.04 -7.13
C VAL A 52 4.96 -24.49 -8.48
N VAL A 53 6.26 -24.42 -8.80
CA VAL A 53 6.74 -23.93 -10.10
C VAL A 53 6.24 -24.82 -11.25
N ALA A 54 6.29 -26.14 -11.08
CA ALA A 54 5.83 -27.08 -12.09
C ALA A 54 4.32 -26.93 -12.35
N LEU A 55 3.51 -26.86 -11.29
CA LEU A 55 2.07 -26.62 -11.40
C LEU A 55 1.79 -25.27 -12.02
N PHE A 56 2.50 -24.21 -11.62
CA PHE A 56 2.32 -22.85 -12.15
C PHE A 56 2.63 -22.76 -13.65
N LEU A 57 3.66 -23.47 -14.13
CA LEU A 57 3.96 -23.52 -15.57
C LEU A 57 3.05 -24.47 -16.33
N PHE A 58 2.34 -25.38 -15.65
CA PHE A 58 1.48 -26.36 -16.30
C PHE A 58 0.20 -25.71 -16.84
N PRO A 59 -0.07 -25.72 -18.17
CA PRO A 59 -1.18 -24.96 -18.76
C PRO A 59 -2.58 -25.33 -18.25
N VAL A 60 -2.77 -26.54 -17.72
CA VAL A 60 -4.06 -26.99 -17.17
C VAL A 60 -4.35 -26.33 -15.82
N SER A 61 -3.32 -26.08 -15.00
CA SER A 61 -3.52 -25.41 -13.71
C SER A 61 -4.07 -24.00 -13.94
N ARG A 62 -3.47 -23.26 -14.89
CA ARG A 62 -3.90 -21.91 -15.27
C ARG A 62 -5.33 -21.90 -15.80
N LYS A 63 -5.69 -22.87 -16.65
CA LYS A 63 -7.08 -23.01 -17.12
C LYS A 63 -8.06 -23.24 -15.98
N GLY A 64 -7.72 -24.09 -15.01
CA GLY A 64 -8.53 -24.30 -13.82
C GLY A 64 -8.69 -23.02 -12.99
N PHE A 65 -7.60 -22.27 -12.80
CA PHE A 65 -7.63 -20.99 -12.08
C PHE A 65 -8.52 -19.95 -12.76
N VAL A 66 -8.41 -19.79 -14.07
CA VAL A 66 -9.26 -18.87 -14.85
C VAL A 66 -10.72 -19.33 -14.82
N ALA A 67 -10.98 -20.64 -14.86
CA ALA A 67 -12.34 -21.19 -14.79
C ALA A 67 -13.05 -20.90 -13.45
N ILE A 68 -12.30 -20.67 -12.37
CA ILE A 68 -12.83 -20.30 -11.05
C ILE A 68 -13.06 -18.78 -10.94
N GLY A 69 -12.79 -18.00 -11.99
CA GLY A 69 -13.01 -16.56 -12.01
C GLY A 69 -11.87 -15.73 -11.41
N LEU A 70 -10.71 -16.34 -11.18
CA LEU A 70 -9.52 -15.62 -10.71
C LEU A 70 -8.77 -15.02 -11.90
N ASP A 71 -8.46 -13.74 -11.79
CA ASP A 71 -7.76 -12.97 -12.80
C ASP A 71 -6.26 -13.30 -12.85
N GLY A 72 -5.58 -12.77 -13.87
CA GLY A 72 -4.13 -12.95 -14.05
C GLY A 72 -3.31 -12.37 -12.88
N GLU A 73 -3.82 -11.32 -12.21
CA GLU A 73 -3.18 -10.76 -11.03
C GLU A 73 -3.28 -11.69 -9.81
N THR A 74 -4.41 -12.36 -9.62
CA THR A 74 -4.49 -13.32 -8.52
C THR A 74 -3.63 -14.56 -8.80
N TYR A 75 -3.50 -14.97 -10.07
CA TYR A 75 -2.70 -16.14 -10.45
C TYR A 75 -1.21 -15.99 -10.09
N TYR A 76 -0.61 -14.80 -10.24
CA TYR A 76 0.81 -14.62 -9.90
C TYR A 76 1.09 -14.82 -8.40
N ARG A 77 0.11 -14.60 -7.52
CA ARG A 77 0.27 -14.71 -6.05
C ARG A 77 0.62 -16.12 -5.59
N ILE A 78 0.35 -17.14 -6.41
CA ILE A 78 0.80 -18.52 -6.17
C ILE A 78 2.33 -18.55 -5.98
N LEU A 79 3.07 -17.71 -6.70
CA LEU A 79 4.53 -17.65 -6.60
C LEU A 79 5.02 -17.09 -5.25
N TRP A 80 4.17 -16.38 -4.49
CA TRP A 80 4.49 -15.92 -3.13
C TRP A 80 4.62 -17.05 -2.12
N THR A 81 4.03 -18.22 -2.42
CA THR A 81 4.17 -19.41 -1.57
C THR A 81 5.57 -20.00 -1.62
N ILE A 82 6.39 -19.62 -2.60
CA ILE A 82 7.79 -20.06 -2.73
C ILE A 82 8.63 -19.20 -1.77
N PRO A 83 9.23 -19.79 -0.71
CA PRO A 83 9.96 -19.04 0.29
C PRO A 83 11.41 -18.74 -0.19
N LEU A 84 11.55 -17.98 -1.28
CA LEU A 84 12.84 -17.70 -1.95
C LEU A 84 13.92 -17.16 -1.00
N GLY A 85 13.54 -16.25 -0.10
CA GLY A 85 14.43 -15.69 0.90
C GLY A 85 14.93 -16.73 1.90
N ILE A 86 14.04 -17.60 2.39
CA ILE A 86 14.40 -18.67 3.34
C ILE A 86 15.28 -19.72 2.65
N ILE A 87 14.97 -20.10 1.41
CA ILE A 87 15.79 -21.03 0.60
C ILE A 87 17.23 -20.48 0.48
N PHE A 88 17.36 -19.19 0.16
CA PHE A 88 18.66 -18.55 0.04
C PHE A 88 19.41 -18.51 1.38
N VAL A 89 18.80 -18.00 2.45
CA VAL A 89 19.43 -17.88 3.77
C VAL A 89 19.84 -19.26 4.29
N TYR A 90 18.95 -20.26 4.21
CA TYR A 90 19.24 -21.61 4.65
C TYR A 90 20.36 -22.26 3.82
N GLY A 91 20.35 -22.09 2.50
CA GLY A 91 21.43 -22.55 1.63
C GLY A 91 22.79 -21.92 1.99
N MET A 92 22.81 -20.63 2.29
CA MET A 92 24.00 -19.95 2.79
C MET A 92 24.45 -20.51 4.13
N CYS A 93 23.55 -20.69 5.11
CA CYS A 93 23.89 -21.29 6.41
C CYS A 93 24.52 -22.69 6.24
N ARG A 94 23.98 -23.51 5.34
CA ARG A 94 24.54 -24.85 5.03
C ARG A 94 25.90 -24.76 4.33
N LEU A 95 26.14 -23.74 3.51
CA LEU A 95 27.46 -23.47 2.95
C LEU A 95 28.46 -23.04 4.03
N PHE A 96 28.05 -22.19 4.97
CA PHE A 96 28.86 -21.76 6.11
C PHE A 96 29.23 -22.93 7.03
N GLU A 97 28.28 -23.81 7.33
CA GLU A 97 28.49 -24.99 8.17
C GLU A 97 29.57 -25.92 7.56
N ARG A 98 29.52 -26.14 6.24
CA ARG A 98 30.44 -27.04 5.54
C ARG A 98 31.78 -26.38 5.21
N HIS A 99 31.76 -25.11 4.83
CA HIS A 99 32.92 -24.38 4.30
C HIS A 99 32.99 -22.96 4.86
N ARG A 100 33.28 -22.84 6.17
CA ARG A 100 33.30 -21.56 6.90
C ARG A 100 34.03 -20.41 6.20
N ARG A 101 35.23 -20.64 5.63
CA ARG A 101 36.00 -19.58 4.95
C ARG A 101 35.35 -19.13 3.64
N ILE A 102 34.86 -20.08 2.84
CA ILE A 102 34.20 -19.79 1.56
C ILE A 102 32.85 -19.09 1.81
N GLY A 103 32.07 -19.60 2.77
CA GLY A 103 30.81 -18.98 3.18
C GLY A 103 31.00 -17.54 3.64
N LEU A 104 32.02 -17.27 4.47
CA LEU A 104 32.32 -15.91 4.94
C LEU A 104 32.66 -14.97 3.79
N VAL A 105 33.57 -15.36 2.91
CA VAL A 105 33.98 -14.54 1.76
C VAL A 105 32.81 -14.33 0.80
N ALA A 106 32.06 -15.38 0.48
CA ALA A 106 30.89 -15.28 -0.41
C ALA A 106 29.79 -14.39 0.19
N GLY A 107 29.47 -14.56 1.47
CA GLY A 107 28.47 -13.75 2.17
C GLY A 107 28.87 -12.28 2.25
N ALA A 108 30.12 -11.98 2.64
CA ALA A 108 30.61 -10.61 2.70
C ALA A 108 30.61 -9.94 1.32
N SER A 109 31.05 -10.65 0.27
CA SER A 109 31.02 -10.15 -1.10
C SER A 109 29.60 -9.87 -1.58
N LEU A 110 28.64 -10.72 -1.25
CA LEU A 110 27.23 -10.50 -1.59
C LEU A 110 26.65 -9.30 -0.85
N ILE A 111 26.98 -9.11 0.42
CA ILE A 111 26.53 -7.92 1.16
C ILE A 111 27.14 -6.65 0.55
N ALA A 112 28.42 -6.65 0.22
CA ALA A 112 29.10 -5.50 -0.36
C ALA A 112 28.61 -5.16 -1.79
N ALA A 113 28.33 -6.18 -2.61
CA ALA A 113 27.91 -5.99 -4.00
C ALA A 113 26.39 -5.75 -4.17
N CYS A 114 25.58 -6.38 -3.32
CA CYS A 114 24.11 -6.38 -3.44
C CYS A 114 23.42 -5.49 -2.40
N GLY A 115 24.11 -5.14 -1.31
CA GLY A 115 23.54 -4.36 -0.23
C GLY A 115 23.40 -2.88 -0.62
N SER A 116 22.27 -2.29 -0.26
CA SER A 116 22.08 -0.84 -0.26
C SER A 116 22.00 -0.34 1.18
N TYR A 117 22.44 0.90 1.40
CA TYR A 117 22.29 1.54 2.70
C TYR A 117 20.82 1.93 2.91
N VAL A 118 20.17 1.32 3.90
CA VAL A 118 18.73 1.47 4.12
C VAL A 118 18.34 2.93 4.33
N TYR A 119 19.11 3.69 5.12
CA TYR A 119 18.80 5.09 5.43
C TYR A 119 19.05 6.08 4.28
N GLN A 120 19.49 5.62 3.10
CA GLN A 120 19.52 6.44 1.89
C GLN A 120 18.17 6.46 1.15
N GLY A 121 17.19 5.68 1.60
CA GLY A 121 15.87 5.64 0.96
C GLY A 121 15.16 6.99 1.03
N THR A 122 14.57 7.43 -0.07
CA THR A 122 13.79 8.68 -0.17
C THR A 122 12.62 8.73 0.82
N TYR A 123 12.13 7.56 1.25
CA TYR A 123 11.00 7.41 2.19
C TYR A 123 11.45 7.19 3.64
N ILE A 124 12.75 7.33 3.94
CA ILE A 124 13.28 7.22 5.29
C ILE A 124 13.73 8.61 5.72
N SER A 125 12.82 9.30 6.41
CA SER A 125 13.10 10.56 7.10
C SER A 125 13.41 10.29 8.57
N ARG A 126 14.00 11.30 9.23
CA ARG A 126 14.12 11.28 10.69
C ARG A 126 12.72 11.43 11.27
N ALA A 127 12.36 10.59 12.24
CA ALA A 127 11.09 10.70 12.93
C ALA A 127 10.95 12.05 13.65
N GLU A 128 9.81 12.70 13.46
CA GLU A 128 9.44 13.97 14.10
C GLU A 128 8.84 13.72 15.49
N ASN A 129 7.99 12.70 15.60
CA ASN A 129 7.30 12.29 16.83
C ASN A 129 7.41 10.77 17.08
N LEU A 130 6.81 10.32 18.19
CA LEU A 130 6.75 8.91 18.60
C LEU A 130 5.93 8.02 17.65
N TYR A 131 4.99 8.60 16.91
CA TYR A 131 4.14 7.88 15.96
C TYR A 131 4.87 7.57 14.65
N HIS A 132 6.00 8.25 14.37
CA HIS A 132 6.68 8.22 13.08
C HIS A 132 5.78 8.66 11.92
N ILE A 133 4.85 9.56 12.21
CA ILE A 133 3.91 10.20 11.27
C ILE A 133 4.26 11.69 11.22
N PRO A 134 4.09 12.41 10.09
CA PRO A 134 4.32 13.85 10.05
C PRO A 134 3.49 14.59 11.12
N ASP A 135 4.11 15.52 11.86
CA ASP A 135 3.43 16.29 12.91
C ASP A 135 2.24 17.08 12.36
N THR A 136 2.35 17.57 11.12
CA THR A 136 1.27 18.23 10.38
C THR A 136 0.00 17.38 10.34
N VAL A 137 0.13 16.06 10.10
CA VAL A 137 -1.04 15.18 10.03
C VAL A 137 -1.65 14.99 11.41
N VAL A 138 -0.82 14.85 12.44
CA VAL A 138 -1.26 14.71 13.84
C VAL A 138 -2.08 15.94 14.24
N ASN A 139 -1.54 17.13 14.02
CA ASN A 139 -2.21 18.39 14.37
C ASN A 139 -3.52 18.59 13.61
N ILE A 140 -3.58 18.26 12.31
CA ILE A 140 -4.82 18.32 11.52
C ILE A 140 -5.86 17.33 12.08
N CYS A 141 -5.45 16.09 12.37
CA CYS A 141 -6.37 15.07 12.90
C CYS A 141 -6.89 15.43 14.30
N ASP A 142 -6.04 16.01 15.15
CA ASP A 142 -6.43 16.46 16.49
C ASP A 142 -7.36 17.67 16.43
N LEU A 143 -7.21 18.54 15.42
CA LEU A 143 -8.08 19.70 15.21
C LEU A 143 -9.50 19.30 14.80
N ILE A 144 -9.62 18.35 13.85
CA ILE A 144 -10.93 17.98 13.27
C ILE A 144 -11.54 16.73 13.90
N GLY A 145 -10.78 16.02 14.74
CA GLY A 145 -11.20 14.78 15.37
C GLY A 145 -12.42 14.98 16.26
N PRO A 146 -13.31 13.98 16.36
CA PRO A 146 -14.45 14.06 17.26
C PRO A 146 -14.00 14.10 18.73
N GLU A 147 -14.70 14.87 19.57
CA GLU A 147 -14.44 14.91 21.01
C GLU A 147 -14.79 13.57 21.68
N ASP A 148 -15.85 12.91 21.21
CA ASP A 148 -16.30 11.61 21.69
C ASP A 148 -15.74 10.45 20.85
N GLU A 149 -15.27 9.38 21.51
CA GLU A 149 -14.66 8.21 20.86
C GLU A 149 -15.62 7.43 19.95
N GLU A 150 -16.93 7.50 20.20
CA GLU A 150 -17.95 6.82 19.40
C GLU A 150 -18.39 7.63 18.17
N SER A 151 -18.17 8.95 18.22
CA SER A 151 -18.48 9.86 17.13
C SER A 151 -17.47 9.69 16.00
N ARG A 152 -17.93 9.99 14.78
CA ARG A 152 -17.09 9.96 13.57
C ARG A 152 -17.28 11.24 12.80
N VAL A 153 -16.20 11.69 12.19
CA VAL A 153 -16.19 12.85 11.30
C VAL A 153 -15.77 12.41 9.90
N SER A 154 -16.23 13.13 8.89
CA SER A 154 -15.83 12.87 7.51
C SER A 154 -14.99 14.02 6.98
N ALA A 155 -13.77 13.74 6.55
CA ALA A 155 -12.83 14.75 6.05
C ALA A 155 -12.20 14.32 4.73
N VAL A 156 -12.12 15.23 3.77
CA VAL A 156 -11.37 14.99 2.53
C VAL A 156 -9.97 15.57 2.67
N MET A 157 -8.98 14.73 2.37
CA MET A 157 -7.56 15.00 2.57
C MET A 157 -6.81 14.90 1.25
N PRO A 158 -5.74 15.69 1.05
CA PRO A 158 -4.83 15.51 -0.07
C PRO A 158 -4.26 14.09 -0.12
N GLY A 159 -4.03 13.58 -1.33
CA GLY A 159 -3.63 12.19 -1.57
C GLY A 159 -2.41 11.74 -0.75
N GLU A 160 -1.47 12.63 -0.51
CA GLU A 160 -0.26 12.36 0.26
C GLU A 160 -0.49 12.14 1.77
N LEU A 161 -1.59 12.67 2.33
CA LEU A 161 -1.88 12.59 3.77
C LEU A 161 -2.72 11.35 4.14
N ILE A 162 -3.43 10.76 3.19
CA ILE A 162 -4.42 9.67 3.42
C ILE A 162 -3.83 8.50 4.20
N HIS A 163 -2.61 8.09 3.87
CA HIS A 163 -1.97 6.96 4.55
C HIS A 163 -1.65 7.23 6.01
N PHE A 164 -1.35 8.49 6.34
CA PHE A 164 -0.97 8.93 7.68
C PHE A 164 -2.21 9.12 8.55
N VAL A 165 -3.27 9.73 8.00
CA VAL A 165 -4.56 9.93 8.71
C VAL A 165 -5.11 8.58 9.19
N ARG A 166 -5.17 7.57 8.31
CA ARG A 166 -5.65 6.22 8.69
C ARG A 166 -4.77 5.49 9.71
N GLN A 167 -3.50 5.85 9.82
CA GLN A 167 -2.59 5.28 10.83
C GLN A 167 -2.78 5.96 12.19
N TYR A 168 -3.12 7.25 12.19
CA TYR A 168 -3.22 8.05 13.42
C TYR A 168 -4.62 8.00 14.04
N ASN A 169 -5.68 8.28 13.27
CA ASN A 169 -7.04 8.36 13.79
C ASN A 169 -8.05 7.64 12.86
N THR A 170 -8.69 6.60 13.39
CA THR A 170 -9.67 5.78 12.65
C THR A 170 -11.10 6.31 12.69
N SER A 171 -11.38 7.32 13.52
CA SER A 171 -12.69 7.96 13.63
C SER A 171 -12.92 9.02 12.54
N ILE A 172 -11.88 9.36 11.77
CA ILE A 172 -11.95 10.22 10.59
C ILE A 172 -12.19 9.34 9.35
N ASN A 173 -13.41 9.39 8.82
CA ASN A 173 -13.77 8.78 7.55
C ASN A 173 -13.29 9.67 6.40
N MET A 174 -12.79 9.07 5.33
CA MET A 174 -12.38 9.79 4.12
C MET A 174 -13.18 9.26 2.91
N PRO A 175 -13.62 10.13 1.98
CA PRO A 175 -14.45 9.74 0.84
C PRO A 175 -13.70 8.89 -0.20
N TYR A 176 -12.36 8.87 -0.13
CA TYR A 176 -11.52 7.98 -0.91
C TYR A 176 -10.25 7.60 -0.15
N GLY A 177 -9.65 6.48 -0.53
CA GLY A 177 -8.44 5.93 0.06
C GLY A 177 -7.33 5.64 -0.95
N ARG A 178 -6.42 4.74 -0.54
CA ARG A 178 -5.27 4.29 -1.33
C ARG A 178 -5.64 3.87 -2.74
N GLU A 179 -6.82 3.27 -2.89
CA GLU A 179 -7.31 2.71 -4.13
C GLU A 179 -7.41 3.73 -5.27
N MET A 180 -7.65 5.00 -4.95
CA MET A 180 -7.64 6.09 -5.93
C MET A 180 -6.24 6.55 -6.33
N LEU A 181 -5.23 6.33 -5.48
CA LEU A 181 -3.84 6.72 -5.72
C LEU A 181 -3.08 5.73 -6.61
N VAL A 182 -3.66 4.56 -6.88
CA VAL A 182 -3.04 3.53 -7.72
C VAL A 182 -3.56 3.67 -9.15
N ASN A 183 -2.82 4.38 -10.00
CA ASN A 183 -3.16 4.62 -11.41
C ASN A 183 -3.53 3.36 -12.22
N ALA A 184 -3.02 2.18 -11.84
CA ALA A 184 -3.32 0.94 -12.54
C ALA A 184 -4.75 0.42 -12.32
N TRP A 185 -5.45 0.87 -11.27
CA TRP A 185 -6.79 0.38 -10.93
C TRP A 185 -7.90 1.17 -11.62
N ASP A 186 -7.62 2.40 -12.06
CA ASP A 186 -8.55 3.27 -12.82
C ASP A 186 -9.95 3.36 -12.20
N TYR A 187 -10.01 3.41 -10.86
CA TYR A 187 -11.25 3.60 -10.14
C TYR A 187 -11.74 5.04 -10.27
N TYR A 188 -13.07 5.19 -10.20
CA TYR A 188 -13.75 6.48 -10.22
C TYR A 188 -14.29 6.81 -8.83
N ASN A 189 -14.02 8.03 -8.37
CA ASN A 189 -14.60 8.60 -7.15
C ASN A 189 -14.81 10.09 -7.36
N ALA A 190 -16.04 10.57 -7.23
CA ALA A 190 -16.41 11.94 -7.59
C ALA A 190 -15.58 13.00 -6.82
N VAL A 191 -15.33 12.77 -5.53
CA VAL A 191 -14.54 13.69 -4.69
C VAL A 191 -13.08 13.73 -5.14
N TYR A 192 -12.47 12.57 -5.41
CA TYR A 192 -11.09 12.50 -5.93
C TYR A 192 -10.96 13.18 -7.29
N GLU A 193 -11.92 12.97 -8.19
CA GLU A 193 -11.93 13.59 -9.52
C GLU A 193 -12.01 15.11 -9.44
N ALA A 194 -12.81 15.66 -8.50
CA ALA A 194 -12.94 17.10 -8.31
C ALA A 194 -11.74 17.71 -7.58
N MET A 195 -11.17 17.00 -6.60
CA MET A 195 -10.11 17.53 -5.74
C MET A 195 -8.71 17.36 -6.32
N GLU A 196 -8.35 16.15 -6.78
CA GLU A 196 -6.97 15.75 -7.05
C GLU A 196 -6.58 15.81 -8.53
N LYS A 197 -7.49 15.43 -9.45
CA LYS A 197 -7.17 15.41 -10.89
C LYS A 197 -6.98 16.78 -11.55
N PRO A 198 -7.78 17.83 -11.27
CA PRO A 198 -7.65 19.10 -11.99
C PRO A 198 -6.47 19.93 -11.46
N GLU A 199 -5.77 20.65 -12.34
CA GLU A 199 -4.72 21.59 -11.92
C GLU A 199 -5.27 22.79 -11.12
N VAL A 200 -6.52 23.18 -11.43
CA VAL A 200 -7.26 24.23 -10.73
C VAL A 200 -8.58 23.62 -10.29
N VAL A 201 -8.81 23.56 -8.98
CA VAL A 201 -9.99 22.96 -8.37
C VAL A 201 -11.21 23.87 -8.60
N ASP A 202 -12.26 23.31 -9.19
CA ASP A 202 -13.57 23.96 -9.28
C ASP A 202 -14.30 23.73 -7.95
N MET A 203 -14.53 24.81 -7.18
CA MET A 203 -15.06 24.66 -5.82
C MET A 203 -16.54 24.27 -5.83
N GLU A 204 -17.29 24.63 -6.87
CA GLU A 204 -18.70 24.23 -6.98
C GLU A 204 -18.82 22.72 -7.22
N GLU A 205 -17.97 22.17 -8.10
CA GLU A 205 -17.92 20.73 -8.35
C GLU A 205 -17.43 19.95 -7.12
N LEU A 206 -16.39 20.44 -6.45
CA LEU A 206 -15.87 19.83 -5.23
C LEU A 206 -16.93 19.81 -4.12
N LEU A 207 -17.57 20.96 -3.83
CA LEU A 207 -18.59 21.05 -2.80
C LEU A 207 -19.80 20.16 -3.08
N LYS A 208 -20.19 20.04 -4.35
CA LYS A 208 -21.25 19.11 -4.73
C LYS A 208 -20.87 17.67 -4.36
N ALA A 209 -19.67 17.23 -4.74
CA ALA A 209 -19.22 15.87 -4.47
C ALA A 209 -19.01 15.61 -2.96
N THR A 210 -18.43 16.54 -2.21
CA THR A 210 -18.19 16.38 -0.77
C THR A 210 -19.49 16.37 0.03
N ARG A 211 -20.49 17.19 -0.36
CA ARG A 211 -21.81 17.21 0.28
C ARG A 211 -22.62 15.95 0.02
N GLU A 212 -22.51 15.36 -1.18
CA GLU A 212 -23.16 14.06 -1.48
C GLU A 212 -22.64 12.92 -0.59
N GLU A 213 -21.38 13.00 -0.15
CA GLU A 213 -20.73 12.05 0.76
C GLU A 213 -20.76 12.49 2.25
N TYR A 214 -21.50 13.56 2.57
CA TYR A 214 -21.59 14.13 3.92
C TYR A 214 -20.22 14.43 4.57
N CYS A 215 -19.28 14.94 3.76
CA CYS A 215 -17.94 15.32 4.19
C CYS A 215 -17.94 16.73 4.82
N GLN A 216 -17.65 16.79 6.12
CA GLN A 216 -17.70 18.01 6.94
C GLN A 216 -16.46 18.88 6.76
N TYR A 217 -15.29 18.27 6.58
CA TYR A 217 -14.02 19.00 6.51
C TYR A 217 -13.32 18.82 5.17
N ILE A 218 -12.77 19.90 4.63
CA ILE A 218 -12.02 19.93 3.37
C ILE A 218 -10.64 20.50 3.63
N ILE A 219 -9.61 19.66 3.47
CA ILE A 219 -8.22 20.05 3.68
C ILE A 219 -7.58 20.27 2.31
N LEU A 220 -7.07 21.48 2.06
CA LEU A 220 -6.40 21.84 0.82
C LEU A 220 -4.98 22.30 1.08
N SER A 221 -4.02 21.89 0.25
CA SER A 221 -2.71 22.53 0.26
C SER A 221 -2.86 24.00 -0.14
N LYS A 222 -2.17 24.90 0.56
CA LYS A 222 -2.11 26.33 0.25
C LYS A 222 -1.56 26.63 -1.15
N GLU A 223 -0.79 25.70 -1.71
CA GLU A 223 -0.27 25.81 -3.08
C GLU A 223 -1.32 25.43 -4.14
N ARG A 224 -2.43 24.80 -3.73
CA ARG A 224 -3.51 24.37 -4.64
C ARG A 224 -4.27 25.59 -5.14
N ARG A 225 -4.44 25.67 -6.46
CA ARG A 225 -5.22 26.74 -7.09
C ARG A 225 -6.69 26.35 -7.10
N THR A 226 -7.56 27.26 -6.69
CA THR A 226 -9.01 27.13 -6.80
C THR A 226 -9.55 28.17 -7.79
N LYS A 227 -10.63 27.84 -8.49
CA LYS A 227 -11.27 28.74 -9.46
C LYS A 227 -12.08 29.83 -8.76
N GLU A 228 -12.80 29.44 -7.72
CA GLU A 228 -13.46 30.30 -6.76
C GLU A 228 -12.73 30.27 -5.42
N ASP A 229 -12.89 31.33 -4.61
CA ASP A 229 -12.36 31.35 -3.24
C ASP A 229 -13.20 30.41 -2.36
N PRO A 230 -12.59 29.42 -1.65
CA PRO A 230 -13.32 28.49 -0.78
C PRO A 230 -14.29 29.18 0.19
N GLU A 231 -13.87 30.29 0.81
CA GLU A 231 -14.69 31.07 1.74
C GLU A 231 -15.89 31.74 1.05
N ALA A 232 -15.69 32.25 -0.18
CA ALA A 232 -16.77 32.81 -0.98
C ALA A 232 -17.81 31.75 -1.42
N CYS A 233 -17.41 30.47 -1.47
CA CYS A 233 -18.31 29.34 -1.71
C CYS A 233 -19.03 28.84 -0.46
N GLY A 234 -18.82 29.50 0.70
CA GLY A 234 -19.52 29.22 1.95
C GLY A 234 -18.77 28.27 2.90
N LEU A 235 -17.49 27.97 2.64
CA LEU A 235 -16.64 27.24 3.58
C LEU A 235 -16.12 28.18 4.68
N LEU A 236 -15.90 27.62 5.87
CA LEU A 236 -15.30 28.33 7.00
C LEU A 236 -13.86 27.87 7.19
N LEU A 237 -12.90 28.78 7.08
CA LEU A 237 -11.51 28.47 7.39
C LEU A 237 -11.35 28.35 8.91
N LEU A 238 -10.97 27.16 9.39
CA LEU A 238 -10.74 26.90 10.81
C LEU A 238 -9.32 27.22 11.22
N ASP A 239 -8.33 26.76 10.45
CA ASP A 239 -6.92 26.96 10.74
C ASP A 239 -6.03 26.79 9.48
N GLU A 240 -4.77 27.22 9.58
CA GLU A 240 -3.70 26.94 8.63
C GLU A 240 -2.56 26.20 9.35
N ILE A 241 -2.36 24.92 9.03
CA ILE A 241 -1.35 24.07 9.66
C ILE A 241 -0.32 23.64 8.61
N ASP A 242 0.94 24.10 8.78
CA ASP A 242 2.10 23.73 7.96
C ASP A 242 1.86 23.78 6.43
N GLY A 243 1.11 24.77 5.97
CA GLY A 243 0.81 24.96 4.55
C GLY A 243 -0.42 24.21 4.04
N TYR A 244 -1.23 23.64 4.93
CA TYR A 244 -2.57 23.13 4.64
C TYR A 244 -3.63 24.04 5.27
N LEU A 245 -4.64 24.37 4.48
CA LEU A 245 -5.83 25.14 4.87
C LEU A 245 -6.93 24.15 5.26
N ILE A 246 -7.42 24.25 6.49
CA ILE A 246 -8.47 23.37 7.01
C ILE A 246 -9.79 24.11 6.98
N TYR A 247 -10.70 23.65 6.12
CA TYR A 247 -12.03 24.22 5.98
C TYR A 247 -13.10 23.30 6.58
N GLU A 248 -14.12 23.90 7.18
CA GLU A 248 -15.38 23.25 7.53
C GLU A 248 -16.48 23.68 6.54
N ASP A 249 -17.30 22.74 6.11
CA ASP A 249 -18.52 23.01 5.36
C ASP A 249 -19.72 23.09 6.32
N PRO A 250 -20.19 24.30 6.70
CA PRO A 250 -21.25 24.46 7.69
C PRO A 250 -22.57 23.83 7.25
N VAL A 251 -22.81 23.71 5.93
CA VAL A 251 -24.02 23.04 5.39
C VAL A 251 -24.00 21.57 5.75
N THR A 252 -22.87 20.90 5.52
CA THR A 252 -22.71 19.48 5.83
C THR A 252 -22.61 19.23 7.33
N ALA A 253 -21.89 20.07 8.06
CA ALA A 253 -21.76 19.99 9.51
C ALA A 253 -23.13 20.05 10.20
N GLN A 254 -24.01 20.96 9.78
CA GLN A 254 -25.37 21.04 10.32
C GLN A 254 -26.16 19.75 10.08
N VAL A 255 -26.13 19.20 8.86
CA VAL A 255 -26.86 17.97 8.50
C VAL A 255 -26.40 16.78 9.34
N VAL A 256 -25.08 16.63 9.51
CA VAL A 256 -24.51 15.51 10.29
C VAL A 256 -24.85 15.66 11.78
N ASN A 257 -24.77 16.87 12.33
CA ASN A 257 -25.12 17.12 13.73
C ASN A 257 -26.60 16.84 14.00
N GLU A 258 -27.50 17.17 13.07
CA GLU A 258 -28.93 16.84 13.19
C GLU A 258 -29.18 15.34 13.29
N TRP A 259 -28.37 14.51 12.62
CA TRP A 259 -28.47 13.05 12.72
C TRP A 259 -27.90 12.50 14.02
N GLN A 260 -26.76 13.03 14.46
CA GLN A 260 -26.12 12.58 15.71
C GLN A 260 -27.05 12.78 16.90
N VAL A 261 -27.69 13.96 16.99
CA VAL A 261 -28.69 14.24 18.04
C VAL A 261 -29.88 13.28 17.98
N TYR A 262 -30.36 12.93 16.77
CA TYR A 262 -31.47 11.98 16.62
C TYR A 262 -31.14 10.59 17.18
N TYR A 263 -29.92 10.11 16.97
CA TYR A 263 -29.50 8.78 17.43
C TYR A 263 -29.12 8.75 18.92
N GLU A 264 -28.63 9.85 19.48
CA GLU A 264 -28.39 9.99 20.93
C GLU A 264 -29.68 10.01 21.75
N ASP A 265 -30.79 10.54 21.21
CA ASP A 265 -32.10 10.58 21.88
C ASP A 265 -32.83 9.21 21.87
N GLU A 266 -32.37 8.22 21.10
CA GLU A 266 -32.96 6.86 21.01
C GLU A 266 -32.29 5.80 21.93
N GLU A 267 -31.20 6.14 22.63
CA GLU A 267 -30.52 5.28 23.63
C GLU A 267 -30.95 5.55 25.09
#